data_AF-A0A2N5ZRG9-F1
#
_entry.id   AF-A0A2N5ZRG9-F1
#
_cell.length_a   1.000
_cell.length_b   1.000
_cell.length_c   1.000
_cell.angle_alpha   90.00
_cell.angle_beta   90.00
_cell.angle_gamma   90.00
#
_symmetry.space_group_name_H-M   'P 1'
#
loop_
_entity.id
_entity.type
_entity.pdbx_description
1 polymer ?
#
loop_
_entity_poly.entity_id
_entity_poly.type
_entity_poly.pdbx_seq_one_letter_code
_entity_poly.pdbx_strand_id
1 'polypeptide(L)'
;MKIETVAHGNGLFLIINVGMCLGMRSFAHEILESIREQIAQYPTDSCGAPGYIKVDISAIKEKGYGCDEQFETDVENGLFVKVSYGFSSRTEFEGELNEKVIIKKDNYEFLFHIKEYERDSANGFEIITPDKLIGVPEDEKLGRVVYLIIRPLD
;
A
#
# COMPACT_ATOMS: atom_id res chain seq x y z
N MET A 1 -11.12 23.16 -3.56
CA MET A 1 -10.80 22.33 -4.74
C MET A 1 -10.76 20.90 -4.24
N LYS A 2 -11.59 20.01 -4.80
CA LYS A 2 -11.78 18.64 -4.30
C LYS A 2 -10.54 17.72 -4.42
N ILE A 3 -9.71 18.00 -5.42
CA ILE A 3 -8.52 17.22 -5.79
C ILE A 3 -7.39 17.39 -4.78
N GLU A 4 -7.10 18.62 -4.35
CA GLU A 4 -6.01 18.91 -3.40
C GLU A 4 -6.21 18.25 -2.04
N THR A 5 -7.45 18.25 -1.52
CA THR A 5 -7.77 17.61 -0.23
C THR A 5 -7.58 16.09 -0.30
N VAL A 6 -8.03 15.45 -1.38
CA VAL A 6 -7.84 14.00 -1.58
C VAL A 6 -6.36 13.70 -1.76
N ALA A 7 -5.65 14.46 -2.60
CA ALA A 7 -4.23 14.28 -2.85
C ALA A 7 -3.38 14.45 -1.59
N HIS A 8 -3.72 15.42 -0.73
CA HIS A 8 -3.09 15.59 0.56
C HIS A 8 -3.38 14.41 1.50
N GLY A 9 -4.65 13.98 1.59
CA GLY A 9 -5.06 12.84 2.39
C GLY A 9 -4.40 11.53 1.95
N ASN A 10 -4.20 11.34 0.64
CA ASN A 10 -3.49 10.19 0.07
C ASN A 10 -2.02 10.20 0.44
N GLY A 11 -1.35 11.35 0.31
CA GLY A 11 0.04 11.50 0.71
C GLY A 11 0.26 11.20 2.21
N LEU A 12 -0.62 11.72 3.07
CA LEU A 12 -0.60 11.41 4.50
C LEU A 12 -0.86 9.94 4.78
N PHE A 13 -1.84 9.33 4.11
CA PHE A 13 -2.16 7.91 4.27
C PHE A 13 -0.98 7.02 3.92
N LEU A 14 -0.30 7.29 2.79
CA LEU A 14 0.86 6.54 2.33
C LEU A 14 2.06 6.71 3.28
N ILE A 15 2.39 7.95 3.67
CA ILE A 15 3.55 8.17 4.56
C ILE A 15 3.32 7.58 5.95
N ILE A 16 2.14 7.84 6.53
CA ILE A 16 1.87 7.50 7.94
C ILE A 16 1.38 6.07 8.04
N ASN A 17 0.22 5.74 7.47
CA ASN A 17 -0.41 4.44 7.71
C ASN A 17 0.35 3.32 7.01
N VAL A 18 0.62 3.47 5.71
CA VAL A 18 1.37 2.44 4.98
C VAL A 18 2.79 2.35 5.52
N GLY A 19 3.50 3.47 5.63
CA GLY A 19 4.86 3.51 6.17
C GLY A 19 4.99 2.85 7.55
N MET A 20 4.06 3.13 8.48
CA MET A 20 4.06 2.50 9.81
C MET A 20 3.75 1.00 9.75
N CYS A 21 2.77 0.58 8.96
CA CYS A 21 2.40 -0.83 8.82
C CYS A 21 3.58 -1.68 8.33
N LEU A 22 4.38 -1.19 7.39
CA LEU A 22 5.57 -1.91 6.90
C LEU A 22 6.61 -2.19 8.00
N GLY A 23 6.67 -1.35 9.04
CA GLY A 23 7.56 -1.56 10.18
C GLY A 23 7.06 -2.62 11.17
N MET A 24 5.82 -3.09 11.03
CA MET A 24 5.22 -4.04 11.96
C MET A 24 5.62 -5.48 11.64
N ARG A 25 5.97 -6.26 12.67
CA ARG A 25 6.26 -7.69 12.51
C ARG A 25 5.05 -8.47 11.98
N SER A 26 3.84 -8.08 12.38
CA SER A 26 2.59 -8.68 11.90
C SER A 26 2.40 -8.52 10.40
N PHE A 27 2.81 -7.37 9.84
CA PHE A 27 2.76 -7.15 8.40
C PHE A 27 3.71 -8.10 7.66
N ALA A 28 4.95 -8.22 8.12
CA ALA A 28 5.91 -9.17 7.54
C ALA A 28 5.39 -10.62 7.58
N HIS A 29 4.75 -11.01 8.69
CA HIS A 29 4.12 -12.33 8.81
C HIS A 29 2.98 -12.52 7.79
N GLU A 30 2.12 -11.52 7.62
CA GLU A 30 1.04 -11.56 6.63
C GLU A 30 1.60 -11.71 5.21
N ILE A 31 2.69 -11.02 4.88
CA ILE A 31 3.34 -11.18 3.58
C ILE A 31 3.81 -12.61 3.38
N LEU A 32 4.47 -13.21 4.37
CA LEU A 32 4.96 -14.59 4.27
C LEU A 32 3.79 -15.59 4.09
N GLU A 33 2.68 -15.41 4.80
CA GLU A 33 1.49 -16.25 4.59
C GLU A 33 0.86 -15.99 3.20
N SER A 34 0.89 -14.75 2.71
CA SER A 34 0.43 -14.42 1.35
C SER A 34 1.25 -15.11 0.25
N ILE A 35 2.48 -15.56 0.52
CA ILE A 35 3.26 -16.36 -0.44
C ILE A 35 2.53 -17.67 -0.75
N ARG A 36 1.73 -18.18 0.17
CA ARG A 36 0.93 -19.39 -0.01
C ARG A 36 -0.43 -19.12 -0.66
N GLU A 37 -0.96 -17.90 -0.54
CA GLU A 37 -2.26 -17.49 -1.08
C GLU A 37 -2.13 -16.54 -2.30
N GLN A 38 -3.20 -16.22 -3.03
CA GLN A 38 -3.04 -15.38 -4.25
C GLN A 38 -2.93 -13.88 -3.95
N ILE A 39 -3.73 -13.34 -3.04
CA ILE A 39 -3.72 -11.93 -2.64
C ILE A 39 -4.08 -11.86 -1.16
N ALA A 40 -3.19 -11.31 -0.34
CA ALA A 40 -3.49 -10.99 1.05
C ALA A 40 -3.99 -9.55 1.19
N GLN A 41 -4.81 -9.31 2.22
CA GLN A 41 -5.30 -7.98 2.56
C GLN A 41 -4.98 -7.67 4.03
N TYR A 42 -4.14 -6.67 4.25
CA TYR A 42 -3.74 -6.25 5.59
C TYR A 42 -4.42 -4.93 5.98
N PRO A 43 -5.18 -4.87 7.09
CA PRO A 43 -5.82 -3.63 7.53
C PRO A 43 -4.80 -2.60 8.02
N THR A 44 -5.00 -1.33 7.65
CA THR A 44 -4.24 -0.19 8.16
C THR A 44 -5.14 0.62 9.08
N ASP A 45 -5.11 0.35 10.38
CA ASP A 45 -6.00 0.98 11.38
C ASP A 45 -5.33 2.13 12.15
N SER A 46 -4.25 2.68 11.60
CA SER A 46 -3.48 3.74 12.26
C SER A 46 -4.13 5.13 12.10
N CYS A 47 -3.98 5.96 13.13
CA CYS A 47 -4.24 7.41 13.10
C CYS A 47 -5.60 7.88 12.55
N GLY A 48 -6.65 7.06 12.62
CA GLY A 48 -8.02 7.46 12.27
C GLY A 48 -8.28 7.63 10.77
N ALA A 49 -7.40 7.10 9.91
CA ALA A 49 -7.59 7.02 8.47
C ALA A 49 -7.72 5.54 8.07
N PRO A 50 -8.95 5.04 7.88
CA PRO A 50 -9.17 3.63 7.58
C PRO A 50 -8.57 3.24 6.23
N GLY A 51 -8.28 1.96 6.05
CA GLY A 51 -7.79 1.44 4.79
C GLY A 51 -7.18 0.06 4.93
N TYR A 52 -6.64 -0.43 3.82
CA TYR A 52 -5.94 -1.70 3.79
C TYR A 52 -4.93 -1.74 2.64
N ILE A 53 -3.92 -2.60 2.82
CA ILE A 53 -2.90 -2.92 1.82
C ILE A 53 -3.26 -4.28 1.23
N LYS A 54 -3.61 -4.31 -0.06
CA LYS A 54 -3.72 -5.52 -0.87
C LYS A 54 -2.35 -5.85 -1.46
N VAL A 55 -1.85 -7.05 -1.19
CA VAL A 55 -0.49 -7.44 -1.55
C VAL A 55 -0.53 -8.35 -2.78
N ASP A 56 0.25 -7.98 -3.80
CA ASP A 56 0.52 -8.78 -4.99
C ASP A 56 2.02 -9.09 -5.08
N ILE A 57 2.32 -10.36 -4.88
CA ILE A 57 3.66 -10.95 -4.96
C ILE A 57 3.74 -11.98 -6.08
N SER A 58 2.80 -11.94 -7.04
CA SER A 58 2.77 -12.90 -8.16
C SER A 58 4.08 -12.90 -8.94
N ALA A 59 4.71 -11.73 -9.11
CA ALA A 59 6.01 -11.59 -9.77
C ALA A 59 7.16 -12.28 -9.01
N ILE A 60 7.07 -12.39 -7.69
CA ILE A 60 8.04 -13.14 -6.88
C ILE A 60 7.89 -14.65 -7.12
N LYS A 61 6.66 -15.13 -7.35
CA LYS A 61 6.32 -16.54 -7.56
C LYS A 61 6.56 -17.05 -8.99
N GLU A 62 6.67 -16.16 -9.97
CA GLU A 62 6.82 -16.56 -11.36
C GLU A 62 8.18 -17.23 -11.62
N LYS A 63 8.14 -18.40 -12.28
CA LYS A 63 9.31 -19.17 -12.71
C LYS A 63 10.14 -18.36 -13.69
N GLY A 64 11.14 -17.66 -13.15
CA GLY A 64 12.05 -16.78 -13.88
C GLY A 64 12.90 -15.95 -12.92
N TYR A 65 12.37 -15.68 -11.72
CA TYR A 65 13.04 -14.87 -10.70
C TYR A 65 13.64 -15.68 -9.54
N GLY A 66 13.31 -16.97 -9.42
CA GLY A 66 13.99 -17.92 -8.50
C GLY A 66 14.08 -17.47 -7.04
N CYS A 67 13.15 -16.65 -6.56
CA CYS A 67 13.34 -15.77 -5.42
C CYS A 67 12.40 -16.02 -4.25
N ASP A 68 11.56 -17.06 -4.24
CA ASP A 68 10.67 -17.34 -3.11
C ASP A 68 11.44 -17.56 -1.80
N GLU A 69 12.41 -18.48 -1.75
CA GLU A 69 13.21 -18.72 -0.53
C GLU A 69 14.07 -17.50 -0.13
N GLN A 70 14.64 -16.79 -1.11
CA GLN A 70 15.44 -15.60 -0.85
C GLN A 70 14.58 -14.43 -0.36
N PHE A 71 13.40 -14.24 -0.96
CA PHE A 71 12.45 -13.22 -0.55
C PHE A 71 11.91 -13.50 0.85
N GLU A 72 11.55 -14.75 1.16
CA GLU A 72 11.19 -15.16 2.52
C GLU A 72 12.30 -14.80 3.51
N THR A 73 13.55 -15.16 3.19
CA THR A 73 14.73 -14.83 4.00
C THR A 73 14.90 -13.31 4.17
N ASP A 74 14.71 -12.52 3.11
CA ASP A 74 14.84 -11.07 3.18
C ASP A 74 13.74 -10.44 4.05
N VAL A 75 12.50 -10.95 3.93
CA VAL A 75 11.36 -10.52 4.75
C VAL A 75 11.63 -10.81 6.23
N GLU A 76 12.10 -12.01 6.56
CA GLU A 76 12.51 -12.39 7.93
C GLU A 76 13.65 -11.51 8.46
N ASN A 77 14.57 -11.10 7.57
CA ASN A 77 15.67 -10.19 7.88
C ASN A 77 15.28 -8.70 7.84
N GLY A 78 13.98 -8.39 7.82
CA GLY A 78 13.47 -7.04 8.00
C GLY A 78 13.41 -6.20 6.73
N LEU A 79 13.20 -6.81 5.55
CA LEU A 79 13.01 -6.11 4.27
C LEU A 79 12.01 -4.95 4.40
N PHE A 80 10.82 -5.18 4.94
CA PHE A 80 9.78 -4.13 5.04
C PHE A 80 10.10 -3.02 6.04
N VAL A 81 10.90 -3.31 7.07
CA VAL A 81 11.44 -2.28 7.97
C VAL A 81 12.40 -1.36 7.19
N LYS A 82 13.16 -1.91 6.24
CA LYS A 82 14.04 -1.08 5.40
C LYS A 82 13.25 -0.26 4.37
N VAL A 83 12.17 -0.83 3.83
CA VAL A 83 11.27 -0.14 2.89
C VAL A 83 10.51 0.99 3.57
N SER A 84 10.12 0.82 4.84
CA SER A 84 9.40 1.88 5.58
C SER A 84 10.19 3.19 5.66
N TYR A 85 11.53 3.14 5.70
CA TYR A 85 12.37 4.34 5.65
C TYR A 85 12.30 5.10 4.31
N GLY A 86 11.75 4.50 3.26
CA GLY A 86 11.44 5.20 2.01
C GLY A 86 10.22 6.13 2.12
N PHE A 87 9.39 5.97 3.15
CA PHE A 87 8.32 6.89 3.50
C PHE A 87 8.85 7.99 4.43
N SER A 88 8.90 9.23 3.94
CA SER A 88 9.41 10.38 4.68
C SER A 88 8.76 11.68 4.19
N SER A 89 9.12 12.80 4.81
CA SER A 89 8.72 14.14 4.33
C SER A 89 9.24 14.49 2.94
N ARG A 90 10.14 13.68 2.36
CA ARG A 90 10.68 13.83 1.01
C ARG A 90 10.16 12.78 0.03
N THR A 91 9.16 12.00 0.40
CA THR A 91 8.56 11.01 -0.51
C THR A 91 8.01 11.73 -1.73
N GLU A 92 8.47 11.29 -2.90
CA GLU A 92 7.95 11.74 -4.19
C GLU A 92 6.70 10.93 -4.52
N PHE A 93 5.60 11.63 -4.78
CA PHE A 93 4.34 11.03 -5.15
C PHE A 93 4.12 11.14 -6.66
N GLU A 94 3.62 10.07 -7.25
CA GLU A 94 3.16 10.03 -8.64
C GLU A 94 1.63 10.01 -8.72
N GLY A 95 1.10 10.38 -9.87
CA GLY A 95 -0.34 10.45 -10.16
C GLY A 95 -0.97 11.80 -9.77
N GLU A 96 -2.13 12.11 -10.35
CA GLU A 96 -2.81 13.40 -10.13
C GLU A 96 -3.28 13.58 -8.68
N LEU A 97 -3.53 12.47 -7.97
CA LEU A 97 -4.02 12.44 -6.60
C LEU A 97 -2.98 11.99 -5.58
N ASN A 98 -1.67 12.10 -5.89
CA ASN A 98 -0.59 11.55 -5.05
C ASN A 98 -0.84 10.08 -4.65
N GLU A 99 -1.33 9.29 -5.60
CA GLU A 99 -1.86 7.96 -5.35
C GLU A 99 -0.80 6.87 -5.47
N LYS A 100 0.39 7.21 -5.94
CA LYS A 100 1.44 6.24 -6.23
C LYS A 100 2.79 6.62 -5.61
N VAL A 101 3.47 5.63 -5.05
CA VAL A 101 4.84 5.73 -4.54
C VAL A 101 5.61 4.50 -5.01
N ILE A 102 6.83 4.70 -5.51
CA ILE A 102 7.76 3.63 -5.87
C ILE A 102 8.96 3.70 -4.96
N ILE A 103 9.29 2.59 -4.31
CA ILE A 103 10.49 2.46 -3.48
C ILE A 103 11.33 1.31 -4.05
N LYS A 104 12.62 1.55 -4.28
CA LYS A 104 13.58 0.52 -4.70
C LYS A 104 14.51 0.20 -3.53
N LYS A 105 14.54 -1.07 -3.12
CA LYS A 105 15.32 -1.50 -1.96
C LYS A 105 15.71 -2.97 -2.06
N ASP A 106 16.96 -3.27 -1.72
CA ASP A 106 17.49 -4.63 -1.54
C ASP A 106 17.09 -5.61 -2.68
N ASN A 107 17.28 -5.19 -3.93
CA ASN A 107 16.93 -5.93 -5.16
C ASN A 107 15.45 -6.02 -5.51
N TYR A 108 14.58 -5.27 -4.85
CA TYR A 108 13.15 -5.23 -5.15
C TYR A 108 12.66 -3.82 -5.45
N GLU A 109 11.65 -3.74 -6.31
CA GLU A 109 10.77 -2.60 -6.51
C GLU A 109 9.46 -2.84 -5.76
N PHE A 110 9.08 -1.87 -4.92
CA PHE A 110 7.83 -1.84 -4.19
C PHE A 110 6.97 -0.72 -4.76
N LEU A 111 5.90 -1.08 -5.44
CA LEU A 111 4.93 -0.15 -6.00
C LEU A 111 3.71 -0.10 -5.09
N PHE A 112 3.49 1.03 -4.45
CA PHE A 112 2.30 1.34 -3.67
C PHE A 112 1.36 2.19 -4.53
N HIS A 113 0.12 1.75 -4.72
CA HIS A 113 -0.86 2.47 -5.54
C HIS A 113 -2.25 2.44 -4.91
N ILE A 114 -2.78 3.60 -4.51
CA ILE A 114 -4.19 3.76 -4.14
C ILE A 114 -5.05 3.65 -5.41
N LYS A 115 -5.80 2.55 -5.56
CA LYS A 115 -6.67 2.35 -6.73
C LYS A 115 -8.15 2.45 -6.42
N GLU A 116 -8.52 2.28 -5.16
CA GLU A 116 -9.90 2.26 -4.73
C GLU A 116 -10.01 3.02 -3.40
N TYR A 117 -11.21 3.50 -3.12
CA TYR A 117 -11.57 4.14 -1.87
C TYR A 117 -12.78 3.42 -1.27
N GLU A 118 -12.79 3.29 0.05
CA GLU A 118 -13.92 2.74 0.79
C GLU A 118 -14.70 3.91 1.39
N ARG A 119 -16.01 3.94 1.17
CA ARG A 119 -16.89 4.94 1.77
C ARG A 119 -17.17 4.63 3.23
N ASP A 120 -17.72 5.59 3.97
CA ASP A 120 -18.00 5.39 5.39
C ASP A 120 -19.19 4.43 5.64
N SER A 121 -19.49 4.20 6.92
CA SER A 121 -20.59 3.33 7.34
C SER A 121 -21.97 3.81 6.89
N ALA A 122 -22.17 5.13 6.71
CA ALA A 122 -23.45 5.67 6.24
C ALA A 122 -23.73 5.29 4.78
N ASN A 123 -22.66 4.96 4.05
CA ASN A 123 -22.69 4.51 2.66
C ASN A 123 -22.40 3.00 2.54
N GLY A 124 -22.47 2.25 3.65
CA GLY A 124 -22.34 0.80 3.66
C GLY A 124 -20.96 0.27 3.27
N PHE A 125 -19.90 1.06 3.44
CA PHE A 125 -18.53 0.68 3.07
C PHE A 125 -18.37 0.37 1.56
N GLU A 126 -19.12 1.10 0.72
CA GLU A 126 -19.03 0.96 -0.74
C GLU A 126 -17.59 1.21 -1.23
N ILE A 127 -17.08 0.32 -2.07
CA ILE A 127 -15.80 0.51 -2.77
C ILE A 127 -16.03 1.29 -4.07
N ILE A 128 -15.31 2.40 -4.22
CA ILE A 128 -15.40 3.30 -5.37
C ILE A 128 -14.02 3.52 -6.01
N THR A 129 -14.04 3.80 -7.31
CA THR A 129 -12.86 4.16 -8.10
C THR A 129 -12.62 5.68 -8.09
N PRO A 130 -11.41 6.15 -8.46
CA PRO A 130 -11.06 7.57 -8.39
C PRO A 130 -12.01 8.51 -9.17
N ASP A 131 -12.57 8.07 -10.30
CA ASP A 131 -13.53 8.85 -11.11
C ASP A 131 -14.83 9.17 -10.36
N LYS A 132 -15.24 8.29 -9.43
CA LYS A 132 -16.43 8.50 -8.60
C LYS A 132 -16.18 9.45 -7.43
N LEU A 133 -14.93 9.81 -7.15
CA LEU A 133 -14.62 10.76 -6.07
C LEU A 133 -15.36 12.06 -6.25
N ILE A 134 -15.55 12.54 -7.49
CA ILE A 134 -16.26 13.80 -7.83
C ILE A 134 -17.68 13.87 -7.22
N GLY A 135 -18.32 12.74 -6.90
CA GLY A 135 -19.62 12.69 -6.22
C GLY A 135 -19.57 12.72 -4.69
N VAL A 136 -18.41 12.45 -4.07
CA VAL A 136 -18.27 12.29 -2.61
C VAL A 136 -18.23 13.62 -1.84
N PRO A 137 -18.97 13.81 -0.74
CA PRO A 137 -18.86 14.98 0.14
C PRO A 137 -17.43 15.23 0.65
N GLU A 138 -17.04 16.48 0.86
CA GLU A 138 -15.66 16.82 1.30
C GLU A 138 -15.35 16.39 2.74
N ASP A 139 -16.38 16.27 3.58
CA ASP A 139 -16.28 15.86 4.98
C ASP A 139 -16.37 14.34 5.18
N GLU A 140 -16.66 13.58 4.12
CA GLU A 140 -16.72 12.12 4.20
C GLU A 140 -15.32 11.53 4.42
N LYS A 141 -15.19 10.69 5.44
CA LYS A 141 -13.95 9.98 5.73
C LYS A 141 -13.83 8.76 4.84
N LEU A 142 -12.94 8.85 3.86
CA LEU A 142 -12.65 7.75 2.95
C LEU A 142 -11.60 6.79 3.53
N GLY A 143 -11.88 5.49 3.43
CA GLY A 143 -10.85 4.47 3.49
C GLY A 143 -10.03 4.43 2.21
N ARG A 144 -8.74 4.08 2.29
CA ARG A 144 -7.86 3.94 1.12
C ARG A 144 -7.50 2.48 0.88
N VAL A 145 -7.56 2.06 -0.37
CA VAL A 145 -7.13 0.73 -0.80
C VAL A 145 -5.83 0.82 -1.56
N VAL A 146 -4.74 0.50 -0.87
CA VAL A 146 -3.40 0.48 -1.47
C VAL A 146 -3.10 -0.89 -2.01
N TYR A 147 -2.74 -0.95 -3.28
CA TYR A 147 -2.16 -2.13 -3.89
C TYR A 147 -0.65 -2.03 -3.76
N LEU A 148 -0.06 -2.97 -3.02
CA LEU A 148 1.37 -3.18 -2.94
C LEU A 148 1.76 -4.27 -3.95
N ILE A 149 2.46 -3.89 -5.01
CA ILE A 149 3.04 -4.83 -5.97
C ILE A 149 4.54 -4.91 -5.69
N ILE A 150 5.05 -6.13 -5.50
CA ILE A 150 6.47 -6.36 -5.22
C ILE A 150 7.08 -7.12 -6.39
N ARG A 151 8.19 -6.61 -6.91
CA ARG A 151 8.88 -7.19 -8.07
C ARG A 151 10.40 -7.19 -7.84
N PRO A 152 11.13 -8.19 -8.32
CA PRO A 152 12.59 -8.12 -8.37
C PRO A 152 13.04 -6.98 -9.31
N LEU A 153 14.20 -6.39 -9.02
CA LEU A 153 14.89 -5.47 -9.92
C LEU A 153 15.71 -6.29 -10.93
N ASP A 154 15.65 -5.89 -12.20
CA ASP A 154 16.49 -6.42 -13.28
C ASP A 154 17.97 -6.03 -13.15
#